data_AF-A0AA38JTZ8-F1
#
_entry.id   AF-A0AA38JTZ8-F1
#
_cell.length_a   1.000
_cell.length_b   1.000
_cell.length_c   1.000
_cell.angle_alpha   90.00
_cell.angle_beta   90.00
_cell.angle_gamma   90.00
#
_symmetry.space_group_name_H-M   'P 1'
#
loop_
_entity.id
_entity.type
_entity.pdbx_description
1 polymer ?
#
loop_
_entity_poly.entity_id
_entity_poly.type
_entity_poly.pdbx_seq_one_letter_code
_entity_poly.pdbx_strand_id
1 'polypeptide(L)'
;MHPNTEVSIMSTPECKYCPLTVDVVVQSSNGDRFGAHSKNLEFFTDAFPVTGSTLPPQNGEVVELSESSEIIHFMLAFTHNLPPPNVTSLELGTLLVLGEAMKKYGMYLASEYVTAEINRRIPDEPLKILAYKAKVSDFSLIDETARRTMKLLLQHVLSELDPSAFRIWVRLSFQSKD
;
A
#
# COMPACT_ATOMS: atom_id res chain seq x y z
N MET A 1 39.78 -27.40 -18.77
CA MET A 1 39.67 -26.17 -17.96
C MET A 1 38.21 -25.77 -17.95
N HIS A 2 37.50 -26.05 -16.86
CA HIS A 2 36.15 -25.52 -16.65
C HIS A 2 36.29 -24.08 -16.15
N PRO A 3 35.54 -23.10 -16.69
CA PRO A 3 35.50 -21.78 -16.11
C PRO A 3 34.72 -21.88 -14.79
N ASN A 4 35.39 -21.52 -13.70
CA ASN A 4 34.73 -21.22 -12.43
C ASN A 4 33.84 -19.99 -12.66
N THR A 5 32.55 -20.23 -12.86
CA THR A 5 31.55 -19.19 -12.67
C THR A 5 31.49 -18.97 -11.16
N GLU A 6 32.21 -17.95 -10.67
CA GLU A 6 31.95 -17.40 -9.34
C GLU A 6 30.47 -16.97 -9.33
N VAL A 7 29.64 -17.79 -8.69
CA VAL A 7 28.30 -17.37 -8.29
C VAL A 7 28.55 -16.23 -7.32
N SER A 8 28.41 -15.00 -7.81
CA SER A 8 28.41 -13.81 -6.96
C SER A 8 27.30 -13.99 -5.94
N ILE A 9 27.66 -14.42 -4.73
CA ILE A 9 26.74 -14.54 -3.61
C ILE A 9 26.34 -13.09 -3.29
N MET A 10 25.22 -12.63 -3.85
CA MET A 10 24.65 -11.34 -3.48
C MET A 10 24.39 -11.40 -1.98
N SER A 11 25.10 -10.56 -1.21
CA SER A 11 24.93 -10.48 0.24
C SER A 11 23.47 -10.17 0.56
N THR A 12 22.88 -10.95 1.47
CA THR A 12 21.55 -10.68 1.99
C THR A 12 21.51 -9.26 2.59
N PRO A 13 20.58 -8.39 2.17
CA PRO A 13 20.47 -7.05 2.74
C PRO A 13 20.14 -7.14 4.24
N GLU A 14 20.77 -6.29 5.04
CA GLU A 14 20.46 -6.16 6.46
C GLU A 14 19.07 -5.53 6.66
N CYS A 15 18.41 -5.89 7.77
CA CYS A 15 17.19 -5.22 8.19
C CYS A 15 17.54 -3.85 8.78
N LYS A 16 16.96 -2.77 8.25
CA LYS A 16 17.21 -1.40 8.72
C LYS A 16 16.48 -1.05 10.02
N TYR A 17 15.55 -1.89 10.46
CA TYR A 17 14.65 -1.60 11.59
C TYR A 17 15.03 -2.29 12.89
N CYS A 18 15.76 -3.41 12.83
CA CYS A 18 16.16 -4.16 14.01
C CYS A 18 17.42 -5.01 13.75
N PRO A 19 18.11 -5.48 14.80
CA PRO A 19 19.36 -6.23 14.66
C PRO A 19 19.14 -7.75 14.46
N LEU A 20 17.90 -8.19 14.21
CA LEU A 20 17.60 -9.62 14.06
C LEU A 20 18.16 -10.16 12.74
N THR A 21 18.47 -11.44 12.70
CA THR A 21 18.89 -12.12 11.47
C THR A 21 17.76 -12.08 10.44
N VAL A 22 18.09 -11.63 9.24
CA VAL A 22 17.18 -11.62 8.09
C VAL A 22 17.01 -13.04 7.57
N ASP A 23 15.77 -13.48 7.41
CA ASP A 23 15.40 -14.81 6.89
C ASP A 23 14.61 -14.76 5.58
N VAL A 24 14.23 -13.56 5.13
CA VAL A 24 13.52 -13.32 3.87
C VAL A 24 13.98 -12.00 3.24
N VAL A 25 14.11 -12.00 1.91
CA VAL A 25 14.41 -10.80 1.13
C VAL A 25 13.18 -10.43 0.32
N VAL A 26 12.74 -9.19 0.46
CA VAL A 26 11.67 -8.61 -0.34
C VAL A 26 12.30 -7.71 -1.41
N GLN A 27 11.86 -7.83 -2.67
CA GLN A 27 12.30 -6.97 -3.76
C GLN A 27 11.13 -6.14 -4.30
N SER A 28 11.38 -4.85 -4.47
CA SER A 28 10.47 -3.89 -5.08
C SER A 28 10.39 -4.03 -6.59
N SER A 29 9.36 -3.43 -7.20
CA SER A 29 9.22 -3.40 -8.67
C SER A 29 10.31 -2.60 -9.38
N ASN A 30 11.00 -1.70 -8.67
CA ASN A 30 12.17 -0.99 -9.15
C ASN A 30 13.52 -1.66 -8.77
N GLY A 31 13.48 -2.88 -8.24
CA GLY A 31 14.66 -3.74 -8.06
C GLY A 31 15.40 -3.58 -6.73
N ASP A 32 15.04 -2.61 -5.89
CA ASP A 32 15.62 -2.47 -4.54
C ASP A 32 15.21 -3.65 -3.66
N ARG A 33 16.16 -4.15 -2.86
CA ARG A 33 16.00 -5.31 -1.97
C ARG A 33 16.02 -4.91 -0.50
N PHE A 34 15.18 -5.56 0.29
CA PHE A 34 14.97 -5.29 1.71
C PHE A 34 15.08 -6.59 2.50
N GLY A 35 15.90 -6.58 3.55
CA GLY A 35 15.90 -7.66 4.53
C GLY A 35 14.71 -7.53 5.48
N ALA A 36 14.02 -8.64 5.71
CA ALA A 36 12.87 -8.70 6.62
C ALA A 36 12.85 -10.04 7.39
N HIS A 37 11.78 -10.26 8.14
CA HIS A 37 11.58 -11.46 8.96
C HIS A 37 10.23 -12.07 8.66
N SER A 38 10.24 -13.32 8.22
CA SER A 38 9.06 -14.10 7.85
C SER A 38 8.04 -14.13 8.98
N LYS A 39 8.52 -14.24 10.24
CA LYS A 39 7.65 -14.23 11.42
C LYS A 39 6.91 -12.92 11.65
N ASN A 40 7.56 -11.78 11.35
CA ASN A 40 6.92 -10.47 11.43
C ASN A 40 5.89 -10.32 10.30
N LEU A 41 6.24 -10.73 9.08
CA LEU A 41 5.34 -10.65 7.93
C LEU A 41 4.10 -11.54 8.14
N GLU A 42 4.25 -12.75 8.66
CA GLU A 42 3.14 -13.62 9.08
C GLU A 42 2.22 -12.92 10.10
N PHE A 43 2.79 -12.23 11.08
CA PHE A 43 2.00 -11.65 12.16
C PHE A 43 1.23 -10.39 11.73
N PHE A 44 1.81 -9.58 10.85
CA PHE A 44 1.28 -8.26 10.48
C PHE A 44 0.56 -8.22 9.11
N THR A 45 0.54 -9.33 8.37
CA THR A 45 -0.03 -9.40 7.02
C THR A 45 -0.77 -10.72 6.82
N ASP A 46 -1.82 -10.72 6.00
CA ASP A 46 -2.53 -11.96 5.61
C ASP A 46 -1.90 -12.61 4.37
N ALA A 47 -0.97 -11.92 3.71
CA ALA A 47 -0.43 -12.33 2.42
C ALA A 47 0.79 -13.25 2.53
N PHE A 48 1.44 -13.31 3.69
CA PHE A 48 2.59 -14.17 3.92
C PHE A 48 2.19 -15.48 4.60
N PRO A 49 2.78 -16.62 4.20
CA PRO A 49 2.45 -17.92 4.77
C PRO A 49 2.87 -18.00 6.25
N VAL A 50 2.23 -18.92 6.98
CA VAL A 50 2.63 -19.24 8.35
C VAL A 50 4.10 -19.71 8.34
N THR A 51 4.93 -19.14 9.20
CA THR A 51 6.36 -19.47 9.27
C THR A 51 6.54 -20.96 9.55
N GLY A 52 7.29 -21.64 8.68
CA GLY A 52 7.52 -23.08 8.75
C GLY A 52 6.42 -23.97 8.12
N SER A 53 5.36 -23.38 7.57
CA SER A 53 4.33 -24.12 6.81
C SER A 53 4.73 -24.37 5.35
N THR A 54 5.70 -23.61 4.84
CA THR A 54 6.32 -23.79 3.52
C THR A 54 7.71 -24.39 3.67
N LEU A 55 8.23 -24.98 2.59
CA LEU A 55 9.64 -25.36 2.54
C LEU A 55 10.49 -24.10 2.84
N PRO A 56 11.59 -24.24 3.60
CA PRO A 56 12.47 -23.11 3.87
C PRO A 56 12.82 -22.44 2.55
N PRO A 57 12.77 -21.10 2.47
CA PRO A 57 13.17 -20.40 1.27
C PRO A 57 14.54 -20.91 0.85
N GLN A 58 14.65 -21.43 -0.38
CA GLN A 58 15.94 -21.90 -0.86
C GLN A 58 16.90 -20.71 -0.83
N ASN A 59 18.09 -20.88 -0.24
CA ASN A 59 19.10 -19.84 -0.03
C ASN A 59 18.99 -18.65 -1.01
N GLY A 60 18.41 -17.54 -0.55
CA GLY A 60 18.23 -16.35 -1.36
C GLY A 60 16.89 -16.24 -2.09
N GLU A 61 15.82 -16.87 -1.63
CA GLU A 61 14.47 -16.60 -2.14
C GLU A 61 14.15 -15.12 -1.97
N VAL A 62 13.93 -14.46 -3.11
CA VAL A 62 13.54 -13.07 -3.19
C VAL A 62 12.04 -13.04 -3.49
N VAL A 63 11.28 -12.49 -2.55
CA VAL A 63 9.85 -12.24 -2.72
C VAL A 63 9.67 -10.94 -3.48
N GLU A 64 9.28 -11.03 -4.75
CA GLU A 64 9.03 -9.86 -5.58
C GLU A 64 7.63 -9.29 -5.33
N LEU A 65 7.57 -8.00 -5.01
CA LEU A 65 6.33 -7.25 -4.84
C LEU A 65 6.18 -6.23 -5.98
N SER A 66 4.95 -5.86 -6.31
CA SER A 66 4.67 -4.91 -7.39
C SER A 66 4.87 -3.45 -6.99
N GLU A 67 5.00 -3.21 -5.69
CA GLU A 67 5.12 -1.90 -5.07
C GLU A 67 6.53 -1.34 -5.24
N SER A 68 6.63 -0.01 -5.29
CA SER A 68 7.93 0.67 -5.33
C SER A 68 8.68 0.50 -4.01
N SER A 69 9.98 0.73 -4.05
CA SER A 69 10.84 0.68 -2.88
C SER A 69 10.40 1.66 -1.77
N GLU A 70 9.85 2.82 -2.12
CA GLU A 70 9.26 3.76 -1.16
C GLU A 70 8.07 3.15 -0.41
N ILE A 71 7.12 2.54 -1.12
CA ILE A 71 5.92 1.94 -0.52
C ILE A 71 6.28 0.74 0.35
N ILE A 72 7.19 -0.12 -0.12
CA ILE A 72 7.69 -1.27 0.65
C ILE A 72 8.40 -0.80 1.92
N HIS A 73 9.19 0.27 1.85
CA HIS A 73 9.82 0.84 3.04
C HIS A 73 8.81 1.25 4.11
N PHE A 74 7.71 1.90 3.73
CA PHE A 74 6.64 2.22 4.68
C PHE A 74 5.97 0.97 5.23
N MET A 75 5.61 0.01 4.36
CA MET A 75 4.98 -1.24 4.80
C MET A 75 5.86 -1.99 5.81
N LEU A 76 7.15 -2.18 5.52
CA LEU A 76 8.07 -2.88 6.42
C LEU A 76 8.26 -2.14 7.76
N ALA A 77 8.20 -0.80 7.79
CA ALA A 77 8.26 -0.07 9.04
C ALA A 77 7.09 -0.42 10.00
N PHE A 78 5.91 -0.76 9.46
CA PHE A 78 4.77 -1.20 10.27
C PHE A 78 4.88 -2.64 10.79
N THR A 79 5.80 -3.46 10.27
CA THR A 79 5.91 -4.88 10.66
C THR A 79 6.94 -5.13 11.75
N HIS A 80 7.63 -4.10 12.25
CA HIS A 80 8.80 -4.26 13.13
C HIS A 80 8.58 -3.90 14.60
N ASN A 81 7.34 -3.90 15.12
CA ASN A 81 7.03 -3.50 16.51
C ASN A 81 7.66 -2.14 16.92
N LEU A 82 7.82 -1.25 15.94
CA LEU A 82 8.28 0.12 16.14
C LEU A 82 7.08 1.07 16.20
N PRO A 83 7.25 2.30 16.70
CA PRO A 83 6.25 3.34 16.51
C PRO A 83 5.87 3.45 15.03
N PRO A 84 4.58 3.62 14.70
CA PRO A 84 4.13 3.81 13.32
C PRO A 84 4.95 4.90 12.62
N PRO A 85 5.39 4.68 11.37
CA PRO A 85 6.07 5.73 10.62
C PRO A 85 5.12 6.93 10.42
N ASN A 86 5.70 8.12 10.36
CA ASN A 86 4.93 9.33 10.08
C ASN A 86 4.46 9.34 8.62
N VAL A 87 3.15 9.24 8.40
CA VAL A 87 2.53 9.30 7.06
C VAL A 87 1.93 10.67 6.75
N THR A 88 1.86 11.58 7.74
CA THR A 88 1.21 12.90 7.59
C THR A 88 1.95 13.82 6.62
N SER A 89 3.26 13.62 6.44
CA SER A 89 4.09 14.38 5.51
C SER A 89 4.08 13.84 4.08
N LEU A 90 3.44 12.70 3.83
CA LEU A 90 3.38 12.13 2.50
C LEU A 90 2.49 12.96 1.59
N GLU A 91 2.82 13.04 0.30
CA GLU A 91 1.89 13.55 -0.70
C GLU A 91 0.66 12.63 -0.81
N LEU A 92 -0.49 13.19 -1.19
CA LEU A 92 -1.73 12.40 -1.25
C LEU A 92 -1.57 11.19 -2.17
N GLY A 93 -0.95 11.35 -3.35
CA GLY A 93 -0.73 10.25 -4.29
C GLY A 93 -0.01 9.07 -3.66
N THR A 94 1.10 9.31 -2.96
CA THR A 94 1.86 8.28 -2.24
C THR A 94 1.03 7.64 -1.13
N LEU A 95 0.25 8.45 -0.39
CA LEU A 95 -0.61 7.96 0.69
C LEU A 95 -1.73 7.03 0.16
N LEU A 96 -2.35 7.38 -0.97
CA LEU A 96 -3.35 6.54 -1.62
C LEU A 96 -2.74 5.20 -2.05
N VAL A 97 -1.59 5.23 -2.74
CA VAL A 97 -0.87 4.01 -3.17
C VAL A 97 -0.48 3.15 -1.97
N LEU A 98 -0.02 3.76 -0.87
CA LEU A 98 0.30 3.05 0.36
C LEU A 98 -0.94 2.37 0.96
N GLY A 99 -2.08 3.07 0.98
CA GLY A 99 -3.35 2.53 1.44
C GLY A 99 -3.83 1.33 0.61
N GLU A 100 -3.70 1.41 -0.73
CA GLU A 100 -4.00 0.28 -1.63
C GLU A 100 -3.11 -0.93 -1.32
N ALA A 101 -1.80 -0.71 -1.21
CA ALA A 101 -0.84 -1.76 -0.92
C ALA A 101 -1.12 -2.42 0.44
N MET A 102 -1.32 -1.64 1.50
CA MET A 102 -1.63 -2.19 2.83
C MET A 102 -2.88 -3.06 2.83
N LYS A 103 -3.95 -2.63 2.14
CA LYS A 103 -5.18 -3.43 1.99
C LYS A 103 -4.92 -4.71 1.18
N LYS A 104 -4.17 -4.61 0.07
CA LYS A 104 -3.80 -5.76 -0.77
C LYS A 104 -3.07 -6.85 0.00
N TYR A 105 -2.19 -6.47 0.94
CA TYR A 105 -1.44 -7.41 1.77
C TYR A 105 -2.10 -7.75 3.11
N GLY A 106 -3.35 -7.30 3.36
CA GLY A 106 -4.08 -7.60 4.59
C GLY A 106 -3.50 -6.93 5.85
N MET A 107 -2.82 -5.79 5.72
CA MET A 107 -2.23 -5.05 6.83
C MET A 107 -3.28 -4.19 7.55
N TYR A 108 -4.36 -4.79 8.08
CA TYR A 108 -5.57 -4.04 8.46
C TYR A 108 -5.33 -2.88 9.43
N LEU A 109 -4.61 -3.12 10.54
CA LEU A 109 -4.35 -2.07 11.53
C LEU A 109 -3.53 -0.89 10.97
N ALA A 110 -2.51 -1.19 10.16
CA ALA A 110 -1.72 -0.16 9.49
C ALA A 110 -2.57 0.58 8.45
N SER A 111 -3.43 -0.15 7.72
CA SER A 111 -4.32 0.43 6.72
C SER A 111 -5.34 1.41 7.31
N GLU A 112 -5.82 1.16 8.53
CA GLU A 112 -6.72 2.08 9.25
C GLU A 112 -6.00 3.38 9.62
N TYR A 113 -4.74 3.29 10.04
CA TYR A 113 -3.91 4.48 10.33
C TYR A 113 -3.73 5.36 9.08
N VAL A 114 -3.41 4.74 7.93
CA VAL A 114 -3.29 5.44 6.65
C VAL A 114 -4.65 6.00 6.19
N THR A 115 -5.73 5.22 6.33
CA THR A 115 -7.09 5.64 5.96
C THR A 115 -7.56 6.84 6.77
N ALA A 116 -7.22 6.90 8.06
CA ALA A 116 -7.53 8.06 8.89
C ALA A 116 -6.85 9.35 8.39
N GLU A 117 -5.61 9.26 7.89
CA GLU A 117 -4.92 10.39 7.29
C GLU A 117 -5.50 10.76 5.91
N ILE A 118 -5.87 9.77 5.07
CA ILE A 118 -6.57 10.02 3.81
C ILE A 118 -7.88 10.78 4.07
N ASN A 119 -8.66 10.34 5.05
CA ASN A 119 -9.93 10.97 5.41
C ASN A 119 -9.76 12.43 5.87
N ARG A 120 -8.64 12.77 6.53
CA ARG A 120 -8.35 14.16 6.92
C ARG A 120 -8.18 15.10 5.73
N ARG A 121 -7.81 14.57 4.56
CA ARG A 121 -7.56 15.33 3.32
C ARG A 121 -8.78 15.45 2.42
N ILE A 122 -9.91 14.87 2.81
CA ILE A 122 -11.20 14.98 2.09
C ILE A 122 -11.56 16.45 1.77
N PRO A 123 -11.40 17.44 2.69
CA PRO A 123 -11.73 18.82 2.37
C PRO A 123 -10.88 19.42 1.25
N ASP A 124 -9.63 18.96 1.10
CA ASP A 124 -8.64 19.54 0.19
C ASP A 124 -8.68 18.89 -1.20
N GLU A 125 -8.80 17.56 -1.26
CA GLU A 125 -8.75 16.79 -2.51
C GLU A 125 -9.89 15.74 -2.62
N PRO A 126 -11.18 16.14 -2.51
CA PRO A 126 -12.29 15.22 -2.38
C PRO A 126 -12.48 14.32 -3.61
N LEU A 127 -12.15 14.78 -4.82
CA LEU A 127 -12.39 14.03 -6.05
C LEU A 127 -11.43 12.84 -6.20
N LYS A 128 -10.14 13.05 -5.94
CA LYS A 128 -9.14 11.96 -5.94
C LYS A 128 -9.44 10.94 -4.86
N ILE A 129 -9.83 11.42 -3.66
CA ILE A 129 -10.17 10.54 -2.55
C ILE A 129 -11.45 9.74 -2.85
N LEU A 130 -12.44 10.35 -3.51
CA LEU A 130 -13.63 9.63 -3.96
C LEU A 130 -13.28 8.51 -4.94
N ALA A 131 -12.42 8.79 -5.93
CA ALA A 131 -11.94 7.81 -6.90
C ALA A 131 -11.23 6.64 -6.21
N TYR A 132 -10.30 6.95 -5.31
CA TYR A 132 -9.59 5.97 -4.49
C TYR A 132 -10.55 5.12 -3.66
N LYS A 133 -11.47 5.75 -2.93
CA LYS A 133 -12.44 5.04 -2.07
C LYS A 133 -13.31 4.07 -2.86
N ALA A 134 -13.77 4.47 -4.03
CA ALA A 134 -14.49 3.59 -4.94
C ALA A 134 -13.62 2.40 -5.38
N LYS A 135 -12.37 2.66 -5.76
CA LYS A 135 -11.40 1.63 -6.20
C LYS A 135 -11.11 0.60 -5.11
N VAL A 136 -10.90 1.01 -3.86
CA VAL A 136 -10.61 0.10 -2.74
C VAL A 136 -11.85 -0.40 -2.01
N SER A 137 -13.05 -0.10 -2.51
CA SER A 137 -14.34 -0.46 -1.90
C SER A 137 -14.47 0.02 -0.44
N ASP A 138 -13.92 1.18 -0.13
CA ASP A 138 -14.02 1.81 1.19
C ASP A 138 -15.12 2.88 1.19
N PHE A 139 -16.30 2.47 1.65
CA PHE A 139 -17.49 3.30 1.69
C PHE A 139 -17.58 4.24 2.90
N SER A 140 -16.57 4.27 3.79
CA SER A 140 -16.55 5.21 4.90
C SER A 140 -16.55 6.65 4.38
N LEU A 141 -17.42 7.51 4.90
CA LEU A 141 -17.56 8.92 4.50
C LEU A 141 -17.81 9.15 3.00
N ILE A 142 -18.21 8.13 2.23
CA ILE A 142 -18.26 8.24 0.76
C ILE A 142 -19.32 9.25 0.30
N ASP A 143 -20.47 9.32 0.97
CA ASP A 143 -21.51 10.30 0.67
C ASP A 143 -21.07 11.74 0.94
N GLU A 144 -20.34 11.96 2.05
CA GLU A 144 -19.78 13.28 2.36
C GLU A 144 -18.73 13.68 1.32
N THR A 145 -17.84 12.76 0.99
CA THR A 145 -16.79 12.94 -0.02
C THR A 145 -17.43 13.28 -1.37
N ALA A 146 -18.45 12.51 -1.79
CA ALA A 146 -19.18 12.76 -3.01
C ALA A 146 -19.84 14.14 -3.02
N ARG A 147 -20.54 14.53 -1.95
CA ARG A 147 -21.17 15.87 -1.86
C ARG A 147 -20.18 17.02 -2.08
N ARG A 148 -18.94 16.88 -1.59
CA ARG A 148 -17.88 17.91 -1.79
C ARG A 148 -17.43 18.05 -3.24
N THR A 149 -17.67 17.04 -4.07
CA THR A 149 -17.33 17.07 -5.51
C THR A 149 -18.44 17.59 -6.41
N MET A 150 -19.67 17.81 -5.89
CA MET A 150 -20.86 18.14 -6.71
C MET A 150 -20.78 19.50 -7.43
N LYS A 151 -19.90 20.40 -6.98
CA LYS A 151 -19.67 21.71 -7.62
C LYS A 151 -18.54 21.68 -8.66
N LEU A 152 -17.87 20.54 -8.84
CA LEU A 152 -16.78 20.43 -9.80
C LEU A 152 -17.32 20.32 -11.22
N LEU A 153 -16.50 20.75 -12.18
CA LEU A 153 -16.82 20.60 -13.60
C LEU A 153 -16.89 19.11 -13.96
N LEU A 154 -17.93 18.73 -14.71
CA LEU A 154 -18.16 17.35 -15.14
C LEU A 154 -16.93 16.72 -15.81
N GLN A 155 -16.19 17.51 -16.59
CA GLN A 155 -14.97 17.06 -17.26
C GLN A 155 -13.89 16.59 -16.28
N HIS A 156 -13.73 17.25 -15.13
CA HIS A 156 -12.74 16.86 -14.12
C HIS A 156 -13.17 15.58 -13.41
N VAL A 157 -14.47 15.45 -13.15
CA VAL A 157 -15.01 14.24 -12.52
C VAL A 157 -14.89 13.03 -13.46
N LEU A 158 -15.18 13.23 -14.75
CA LEU A 158 -15.04 12.20 -15.77
C LEU A 158 -13.59 11.76 -15.98
N SER A 159 -12.62 12.66 -15.84
CA SER A 159 -11.20 12.30 -15.98
C SER A 159 -10.65 11.52 -14.78
N GLU A 160 -11.25 11.67 -13.60
CA GLU A 160 -10.75 11.04 -12.37
C GLU A 160 -11.47 9.72 -12.04
N LEU A 161 -12.79 9.66 -12.23
CA LEU A 161 -13.59 8.50 -11.84
C LEU A 161 -13.60 7.43 -12.93
N ASP A 162 -13.53 6.16 -12.52
CA ASP A 162 -13.82 5.06 -13.43
C ASP A 162 -15.30 5.08 -13.89
N PRO A 163 -15.65 4.42 -15.01
CA PRO A 163 -17.00 4.48 -15.56
C PRO A 163 -18.12 4.06 -14.58
N SER A 164 -17.85 3.13 -13.67
CA SER A 164 -18.84 2.66 -12.68
C SER A 164 -19.03 3.69 -11.58
N ALA A 165 -17.95 4.21 -11.01
CA ALA A 165 -17.99 5.27 -10.02
C ALA A 165 -18.63 6.56 -10.56
N PHE A 166 -18.28 6.94 -11.80
CA PHE A 166 -18.87 8.10 -12.48
C PHE A 166 -20.40 7.96 -12.63
N ARG A 167 -20.90 6.79 -13.05
CA ARG A 167 -22.33 6.55 -13.19
C ARG A 167 -23.09 6.73 -11.87
N ILE A 168 -22.51 6.29 -10.75
CA ILE A 168 -23.09 6.46 -9.41
C ILE A 168 -23.06 7.92 -9.01
N TRP A 169 -21.93 8.60 -9.22
CA TRP A 169 -21.76 10.02 -8.95
C TRP A 169 -22.80 10.89 -9.67
N VAL A 170 -23.04 10.63 -10.96
CA VAL A 170 -24.05 11.35 -11.75
C VAL A 170 -25.44 11.23 -11.12
N ARG A 171 -25.84 10.04 -10.65
CA ARG A 171 -27.14 9.85 -9.98
C ARG A 171 -27.27 10.70 -8.72
N LEU A 172 -26.21 10.78 -7.92
CA LEU A 172 -26.17 11.62 -6.71
C LEU A 172 -26.30 13.12 -7.05
N SER A 173 -25.66 13.57 -8.15
CA SER A 173 -25.71 14.98 -8.56
C SER A 173 -27.10 15.50 -8.94
N PHE A 174 -28.00 14.59 -9.33
CA PHE A 174 -29.40 14.93 -9.62
C PHE A 174 -30.30 14.87 -8.39
N GLN A 175 -29.88 14.18 -7.32
CA GLN A 175 -30.61 14.07 -6.05
C GLN A 175 -30.25 15.20 -5.07
N SER A 176 -29.08 15.82 -5.22
CA SER A 176 -28.61 16.89 -4.32
C SER A 176 -29.13 18.28 -4.68
N LYS A 177 -30.19 18.39 -5.49
CA LYS A 177 -30.75 19.67 -5.97
C LYS A 177 -31.99 20.16 -5.19
N ASP A 178 -32.34 19.49 -4.09
CA ASP A 178 -33.39 19.90 -3.17
C ASP A 178 -32.81 20.57 -1.90
#